data_AF-A0A8S3SL34-F1
#
_entry.id   AF-A0A8S3SL34-F1
#
_cell.length_a   1.000
_cell.length_b   1.000
_cell.length_c   1.000
_cell.angle_alpha   90.00
_cell.angle_beta   90.00
_cell.angle_gamma   90.00
#
_symmetry.space_group_name_H-M   'P 1'
#
loop_
_entity.id
_entity.type
_entity.pdbx_description
1 polymer ?
#
loop_
_entity_poly.entity_id
_entity_poly.type
_entity_poly.pdbx_seq_one_letter_code
_entity_poly.pdbx_strand_id
1 'polypeptide(L)'
;MNKLTKIDLSTNHISSLSMNAMKDLDDLNRKNNLTLDLSNNPLACNCKTIDFIKWISETDVHLFRRYQYKCLRDDNTKIVLHQPKLVYQHLKKECSSYGYVIAGVSVAIIFFIIILFFGVIYRYRWKLRYLYYMTKQKYRGYQLQQDRDETDYLYDAFISYADEDQMFVHDEMIKNLEDKYSMKLCLHKRDFTPGKDIAGNGYHKCHS
;
A
#
# COMPACT_ATOMS: atom_id res chain seq x y z
N MET A 1 53.03 -20.28 43.28
CA MET A 1 51.77 -19.55 43.06
C MET A 1 50.73 -20.55 42.59
N ASN A 2 49.65 -20.75 43.34
CA ASN A 2 48.60 -21.70 43.00
C ASN A 2 47.79 -21.16 41.81
N LYS A 3 47.86 -21.84 40.67
CA LYS A 3 47.03 -21.53 39.50
C LYS A 3 45.66 -22.14 39.72
N LEU A 4 44.60 -21.32 39.62
CA LEU A 4 43.23 -21.82 39.67
C LEU A 4 42.92 -22.57 38.37
N THR A 5 42.73 -23.88 38.48
CA THR A 5 42.48 -24.79 37.34
C THR A 5 41.08 -25.39 37.35
N LYS A 6 40.38 -25.36 38.48
CA LYS A 6 39.02 -25.90 38.63
C LYS A 6 38.14 -24.94 39.41
N ILE A 7 36.96 -24.66 38.88
CA ILE A 7 35.88 -23.96 39.57
C ILE A 7 34.66 -24.88 39.55
N ASP A 8 34.16 -25.22 40.72
CA ASP A 8 32.95 -26.02 40.87
C ASP A 8 31.81 -25.12 41.33
N LEU A 9 30.87 -24.87 40.42
CA LEU A 9 29.62 -24.15 40.71
C LEU A 9 28.41 -25.10 40.59
N SER A 10 28.64 -26.41 40.63
CA SER A 10 27.55 -27.38 40.53
C SER A 10 26.60 -27.24 41.71
N THR A 11 25.33 -27.61 41.49
CA THR A 11 24.30 -27.67 42.55
C THR A 11 24.04 -26.31 43.22
N ASN A 12 23.95 -25.25 42.40
CA ASN A 12 23.57 -23.91 42.84
C ASN A 12 22.26 -23.47 42.17
N HIS A 13 21.89 -22.21 42.35
CA HIS A 13 20.71 -21.58 41.74
C HIS A 13 21.07 -20.65 40.57
N ILE A 14 22.10 -20.99 39.80
CA ILE A 14 22.56 -20.18 38.67
C ILE A 14 21.60 -20.37 37.49
N SER A 15 21.01 -19.27 37.02
CA SER A 15 20.23 -19.25 35.79
C SER A 15 21.08 -18.86 34.57
N SER A 16 22.04 -17.95 34.76
CA SER A 16 22.98 -17.51 33.73
C SER A 16 24.20 -16.85 34.35
N LEU A 17 25.31 -16.82 33.62
CA LEU A 17 26.46 -15.98 33.95
C LEU A 17 26.36 -14.63 33.24
N SER A 18 26.84 -13.58 33.91
CA SER A 18 26.94 -12.24 33.30
C SER A 18 28.03 -12.20 32.23
N MET A 19 27.97 -11.23 31.31
CA MET A 19 29.00 -11.04 30.29
C MET A 19 30.40 -10.88 30.90
N ASN A 20 30.52 -10.15 32.00
CA ASN A 20 31.79 -9.95 32.69
C ASN A 20 32.30 -11.27 33.27
N ALA A 21 31.46 -12.05 33.95
CA ALA A 21 31.86 -13.33 34.51
C ALA A 21 32.31 -14.32 33.42
N MET A 22 31.60 -14.39 32.29
CA MET A 22 31.99 -15.22 31.14
C MET A 22 33.35 -14.79 30.57
N LYS A 23 33.58 -13.49 30.45
CA LYS A 23 34.86 -12.94 29.98
C LYS A 23 36.00 -13.24 30.94
N ASP A 24 35.78 -13.06 32.24
CA ASP A 24 36.78 -13.36 33.27
C ASP A 24 37.16 -14.85 33.27
N LEU A 25 36.18 -15.75 33.06
CA LEU A 25 36.41 -17.19 32.92
C LEU A 25 37.23 -17.52 31.67
N ASP A 26 36.95 -16.89 30.53
CA ASP A 26 37.73 -17.06 29.31
C ASP A 26 39.17 -16.55 29.48
N ASP A 27 39.36 -15.40 30.13
CA ASP A 27 40.69 -14.82 30.43
C ASP A 27 41.49 -15.69 31.42
N LEU A 28 40.83 -16.31 32.39
CA LEU A 28 41.45 -17.29 33.29
C LEU A 28 41.84 -18.57 32.55
N ASN A 29 40.99 -19.05 31.64
CA ASN A 29 41.25 -20.26 30.86
C ASN A 29 42.51 -20.13 29.98
N ARG A 30 42.71 -18.96 29.36
CA ARG A 30 43.92 -18.65 28.57
C ARG A 30 45.21 -18.83 29.35
N LYS A 31 45.18 -18.71 30.68
CA LYS A 31 46.37 -18.81 31.55
C LYS A 31 46.54 -20.18 32.19
N ASN A 32 45.42 -20.86 32.50
CA ASN A 32 45.43 -21.96 33.47
C ASN A 32 44.66 -23.23 33.05
N ASN A 33 44.16 -23.36 31.81
CA ASN A 33 43.33 -24.51 31.39
C ASN A 33 42.21 -24.82 32.39
N LEU A 34 41.24 -23.92 32.45
CA LEU A 34 40.19 -23.91 33.46
C LEU A 34 39.12 -24.95 33.16
N THR A 35 38.80 -25.76 34.18
CA THR A 35 37.61 -26.60 34.21
C THR A 35 36.52 -25.93 35.03
N LEU A 36 35.32 -25.80 34.47
CA LEU A 36 34.15 -25.23 35.12
C LEU A 36 33.01 -26.25 35.14
N ASP A 37 32.44 -26.49 36.32
CA ASP A 37 31.24 -27.31 36.49
C ASP A 37 30.01 -26.43 36.81
N LEU A 38 28.99 -26.49 35.95
CA LEU A 38 27.69 -25.80 36.12
C LEU A 38 26.54 -26.81 36.24
N SER A 39 26.84 -28.10 36.45
CA SER A 39 25.82 -29.14 36.54
C SER A 39 24.86 -28.89 37.70
N ASN A 40 23.65 -29.46 37.61
CA ASN A 40 22.61 -29.33 38.64
C ASN A 40 22.22 -27.88 39.00
N ASN A 41 22.31 -26.95 38.04
CA ASN A 41 21.79 -25.58 38.16
C ASN A 41 20.52 -25.39 37.32
N PRO A 42 19.59 -24.51 37.72
CA PRO A 42 18.40 -24.15 36.94
C PRO A 42 18.75 -23.15 35.82
N LEU A 43 19.64 -23.55 34.90
CA LEU A 43 20.07 -22.69 33.79
C LEU A 43 18.85 -22.23 32.97
N ALA A 44 18.81 -20.98 32.52
CA ALA A 44 17.70 -20.46 31.72
C ALA A 44 18.06 -20.46 30.22
N CYS A 45 17.13 -20.93 29.39
CA CYS A 45 17.18 -20.94 27.92
C CYS A 45 16.06 -20.06 27.36
N ASN A 46 16.21 -18.75 27.48
CA ASN A 46 15.27 -17.76 26.96
C ASN A 46 16.01 -16.60 26.30
N CYS A 47 15.28 -15.63 25.76
CA CYS A 47 15.87 -14.49 25.06
C CYS A 47 16.72 -13.59 25.95
N LYS A 48 16.54 -13.61 27.28
CA LYS A 48 17.33 -12.81 28.23
C LYS A 48 18.71 -13.42 28.48
N THR A 49 18.85 -14.74 28.33
CA THR A 49 20.09 -15.48 28.61
C THR A 49 20.76 -16.04 27.35
N ILE A 50 20.35 -15.56 26.16
CA ILE A 50 20.84 -16.05 24.87
C ILE A 50 22.37 -15.98 24.75
N ASP A 51 23.00 -14.93 25.28
CA ASP A 51 24.46 -14.76 25.26
C ASP A 51 25.18 -15.82 26.11
N PHE A 52 24.56 -16.24 27.22
CA PHE A 52 25.09 -17.31 28.04
C PHE A 52 24.99 -18.67 27.35
N ILE A 53 23.89 -18.95 26.65
CA ILE A 53 23.75 -20.18 25.84
C ILE A 53 24.74 -20.17 24.66
N LYS A 54 24.94 -19.02 24.03
CA LYS A 54 25.97 -18.83 23.01
C LYS A 54 27.37 -19.14 23.58
N TRP A 55 27.69 -18.58 24.74
CA TRP A 55 28.97 -18.81 25.41
C TRP A 55 29.18 -20.28 25.75
N ILE A 56 28.19 -20.98 26.31
CA ILE A 56 28.28 -22.45 26.55
C ILE A 56 28.59 -23.20 25.24
N SER A 57 28.04 -22.75 24.12
CA SER A 57 28.26 -23.37 22.81
C SER A 57 29.65 -23.11 22.23
N GLU A 58 30.25 -21.95 22.49
CA GLU A 58 31.42 -21.45 21.77
C GLU A 58 32.69 -21.33 22.63
N THR A 59 32.57 -21.31 23.96
CA THR A 59 33.72 -21.14 24.86
C THR A 59 34.73 -22.29 24.76
N ASP A 60 36.01 -21.93 24.89
CA ASP A 60 37.13 -22.85 25.03
C ASP A 60 37.33 -23.33 26.48
N VAL A 61 36.59 -22.77 27.45
CA VAL A 61 36.58 -23.25 28.85
C VAL A 61 36.09 -24.70 28.88
N HIS A 62 36.81 -25.57 29.58
CA HIS A 62 36.39 -26.97 29.71
C HIS A 62 35.18 -27.07 30.64
N LEU A 63 33.99 -27.17 30.05
CA LEU A 63 32.73 -27.33 30.78
C LEU A 63 32.53 -28.81 31.13
N PHE A 64 32.55 -29.14 32.42
CA PHE A 64 32.38 -30.51 32.88
C PHE A 64 31.02 -31.06 32.44
N ARG A 65 31.03 -32.16 31.67
CA ARG A 65 29.81 -32.77 31.10
C ARG A 65 28.92 -31.75 30.36
N ARG A 66 29.51 -30.81 29.62
CA ARG A 66 28.84 -29.77 28.80
C ARG A 66 27.53 -30.23 28.15
N TYR A 67 27.55 -31.42 27.54
CA TYR A 67 26.43 -31.98 26.77
C TYR A 67 25.29 -32.58 27.62
N GLN A 68 25.41 -32.56 28.95
CA GLN A 68 24.40 -33.06 29.90
C GLN A 68 23.74 -31.93 30.70
N TYR A 69 24.15 -30.68 30.48
CA TYR A 69 23.50 -29.53 31.10
C TYR A 69 22.04 -29.45 30.69
N LYS A 70 21.20 -29.04 31.65
CA LYS A 70 19.77 -28.87 31.47
C LYS A 70 19.45 -27.40 31.65
N CYS A 71 18.61 -26.87 30.80
CA CYS A 71 18.09 -25.52 30.96
C CYS A 71 16.57 -25.51 30.88
N LEU A 72 15.99 -24.44 31.43
CA LEU A 72 14.56 -24.17 31.54
C LEU A 72 14.20 -23.03 30.60
N ARG A 73 13.18 -23.22 29.79
CA ARG A 73 12.56 -22.16 28.99
C ARG A 73 11.48 -21.46 29.83
N ASP A 74 11.00 -20.30 29.38
CA ASP A 74 9.98 -19.49 30.08
C ASP A 74 8.64 -20.24 30.29
N ASP A 75 8.38 -21.28 29.48
CA ASP A 75 7.22 -22.18 29.60
C ASP A 75 7.48 -23.37 30.55
N ASN A 76 8.56 -23.34 31.33
CA ASN A 76 9.04 -24.42 32.20
C ASN A 76 9.44 -25.72 31.47
N THR A 77 9.58 -25.69 30.14
CA THR A 77 10.10 -26.86 29.42
C THR A 77 11.58 -27.06 29.71
N LYS A 78 11.96 -28.30 30.00
CA LYS A 78 13.36 -28.71 30.28
C LYS A 78 14.02 -29.15 28.98
N ILE A 79 15.08 -28.46 28.59
CA ILE A 79 15.88 -28.77 27.40
C ILE A 79 17.24 -29.29 27.86
N VAL A 80 17.68 -30.42 27.29
CA VAL A 80 19.03 -30.93 27.49
C VAL A 80 19.95 -30.34 26.43
N LEU A 81 21.06 -29.74 26.84
CA LEU A 81 22.06 -29.15 25.95
C LEU A 81 22.97 -30.21 25.30
N HIS A 82 22.38 -31.27 24.74
CA HIS A 82 23.15 -32.32 24.04
C HIS A 82 23.92 -31.75 22.84
N GLN A 83 23.33 -30.75 22.17
CA GLN A 83 23.95 -29.98 21.10
C GLN A 83 23.75 -28.47 21.35
N PRO A 84 24.61 -27.84 22.18
CA PRO A 84 24.43 -26.44 22.58
C PRO A 84 24.33 -25.48 21.39
N LYS A 85 25.05 -25.77 20.30
CA LYS A 85 25.03 -24.99 19.06
C LYS A 85 23.65 -24.98 18.39
N LEU A 86 22.97 -26.13 18.32
CA LEU A 86 21.61 -26.19 17.76
C LEU A 86 20.62 -25.45 18.65
N VAL A 87 20.72 -25.63 19.98
CA VAL A 87 19.84 -24.94 20.93
C VAL A 87 20.01 -23.42 20.81
N TYR A 88 21.25 -22.93 20.74
CA TYR A 88 21.52 -21.51 20.48
C TYR A 88 20.94 -21.04 19.15
N GLN A 89 21.09 -21.81 18.06
CA GLN A 89 20.54 -21.42 16.75
C GLN A 89 19.01 -21.36 16.74
N HIS A 90 18.34 -22.32 17.38
CA HIS A 90 16.89 -22.30 17.53
C HIS A 90 16.44 -21.10 18.37
N LEU A 91 17.06 -20.89 19.52
CA LEU A 91 16.75 -19.77 20.41
C LEU A 91 17.01 -18.42 19.73
N LYS A 92 18.09 -18.30 18.95
CA LYS A 92 18.39 -17.10 18.17
C LYS A 92 17.32 -16.79 17.13
N LYS A 93 16.73 -17.80 16.49
CA LYS A 93 15.62 -17.62 15.54
C LYS A 93 14.34 -17.20 16.26
N GLU A 94 14.01 -17.84 17.37
CA GLU A 94 12.84 -17.50 18.19
C GLU A 94 12.91 -16.08 18.76
N CYS A 95 14.10 -15.66 19.21
CA CYS A 95 14.33 -14.33 19.79
C CYS A 95 14.59 -13.24 18.74
N SER A 96 14.76 -13.60 17.46
CA SER A 96 14.96 -12.61 16.42
C SER A 96 13.64 -11.88 16.16
N SER A 97 13.61 -10.58 16.46
CA SER A 97 12.45 -9.76 16.14
C SER A 97 12.40 -9.52 14.63
N TYR A 98 11.56 -10.30 13.94
CA TYR A 98 11.22 -10.08 12.54
C TYR A 98 10.37 -8.81 12.33
N GLY A 99 10.01 -8.07 13.39
CA GLY A 99 9.15 -6.89 13.30
C GLY A 99 9.66 -5.84 12.31
N TYR A 100 10.95 -5.51 12.37
CA TYR A 100 11.54 -4.54 11.43
C TYR A 100 11.62 -5.07 9.99
N VAL A 101 11.88 -6.37 9.81
CA VAL A 101 11.92 -7.00 8.50
C VAL A 101 10.52 -7.03 7.88
N ILE A 102 9.53 -7.46 8.65
CA ILE A 102 8.13 -7.50 8.23
C ILE A 102 7.66 -6.09 7.89
N ALA A 103 7.91 -5.10 8.75
CA ALA A 103 7.57 -3.70 8.50
C ALA A 103 8.24 -3.15 7.23
N GLY A 104 9.51 -3.45 7.02
CA GLY A 104 10.23 -3.05 5.80
C GLY A 104 9.62 -3.66 4.54
N VAL A 105 9.28 -4.95 4.58
CA VAL A 105 8.64 -5.65 3.45
C VAL A 105 7.25 -5.10 3.17
N SER A 106 6.42 -4.87 4.19
CA SER A 106 5.07 -4.31 3.98
C SER A 106 5.12 -2.89 3.42
N VAL A 107 6.05 -2.04 3.88
CA VAL A 107 6.27 -0.71 3.30
C VAL A 107 6.67 -0.80 1.83
N ALA A 108 7.60 -1.69 1.48
CA ALA A 108 8.02 -1.88 0.08
C ALA A 108 6.86 -2.32 -0.83
N ILE A 109 6.00 -3.23 -0.36
CA ILE A 109 4.81 -3.67 -1.10
C ILE A 109 3.83 -2.52 -1.33
N ILE A 110 3.58 -1.71 -0.29
CA ILE A 110 2.69 -0.54 -0.39
C ILE A 110 3.24 0.45 -1.43
N PHE A 111 4.53 0.79 -1.38
CA PHE A 111 5.16 1.66 -2.37
C PHE A 111 5.04 1.11 -3.80
N PHE A 112 5.24 -0.19 -3.98
CA PHE A 112 5.10 -0.84 -5.28
C PHE A 112 3.66 -0.73 -5.82
N ILE A 113 2.65 -0.98 -4.98
CA ILE A 113 1.24 -0.84 -5.36
C ILE A 113 0.92 0.62 -5.74
N ILE A 114 1.44 1.60 -4.99
CA ILE A 114 1.26 3.02 -5.26
C ILE A 114 1.84 3.38 -6.64
N ILE A 115 3.06 2.93 -6.94
CA ILE A 115 3.70 3.18 -8.23
C ILE A 115 2.88 2.58 -9.37
N LEU A 116 2.42 1.33 -9.22
CA LEU A 116 1.56 0.69 -10.21
C LEU A 116 0.24 1.44 -10.40
N PHE A 117 -0.40 1.85 -9.32
CA PHE A 117 -1.66 2.61 -9.36
C PHE A 117 -1.51 3.92 -10.12
N PHE A 118 -0.49 4.72 -9.79
CA PHE A 118 -0.19 5.95 -10.52
C PHE A 118 0.21 5.68 -11.98
N GLY A 119 0.95 4.61 -12.25
CA GLY A 119 1.30 4.18 -13.60
C GLY A 119 0.07 3.86 -14.45
N VAL A 120 -0.90 3.14 -13.89
CA VAL A 120 -2.19 2.84 -14.54
C VAL A 120 -2.98 4.14 -14.79
N ILE A 121 -3.12 5.00 -13.78
CA ILE A 121 -3.81 6.29 -13.95
C ILE A 121 -3.17 7.12 -15.06
N TYR A 122 -1.84 7.23 -15.07
CA TYR A 122 -1.11 8.00 -16.07
C TYR A 122 -1.31 7.42 -17.48
N ARG A 123 -1.21 6.10 -17.64
CA ARG A 123 -1.39 5.39 -18.91
C ARG A 123 -2.79 5.59 -19.49
N TYR A 124 -3.81 5.65 -18.63
CA TYR A 124 -5.21 5.76 -19.02
C TYR A 124 -5.82 7.15 -18.79
N ARG A 125 -5.01 8.18 -18.48
CA ARG A 125 -5.49 9.52 -18.10
C ARG A 125 -6.48 10.12 -19.09
N TRP A 126 -6.28 9.93 -20.39
CA TRP A 126 -7.18 10.44 -21.42
C TRP A 126 -8.52 9.68 -21.46
N LYS A 127 -8.49 8.35 -21.32
CA LYS A 127 -9.70 7.52 -21.24
C LYS A 127 -10.49 7.81 -19.97
N LEU A 128 -9.80 7.96 -18.84
CA LEU A 128 -10.41 8.32 -17.55
C LEU A 128 -11.04 9.71 -17.61
N ARG A 129 -10.36 10.69 -18.23
CA ARG A 129 -10.90 12.04 -18.42
C ARG A 129 -12.15 12.04 -19.31
N TYR A 130 -12.11 11.28 -20.41
CA TYR A 130 -13.26 11.11 -21.29
C TYR A 130 -14.44 10.48 -20.55
N LEU A 131 -14.22 9.37 -19.85
CA LEU A 131 -15.25 8.68 -19.07
C LEU A 131 -15.81 9.58 -17.96
N TYR A 132 -14.96 10.36 -17.28
CA TYR A 132 -15.39 11.32 -16.27
C TYR A 132 -16.35 12.36 -16.85
N TYR A 133 -16.00 13.00 -17.98
CA TYR A 133 -16.89 13.98 -18.59
C TYR A 133 -18.18 13.35 -19.12
N MET A 134 -18.11 12.17 -19.74
CA MET A 134 -19.28 11.45 -20.22
C MET A 134 -20.22 11.09 -19.06
N THR A 135 -19.66 10.59 -17.96
CA THR A 135 -20.43 10.22 -16.76
C THR A 135 -21.00 11.45 -16.08
N LYS A 136 -20.25 12.55 -16.00
CA LYS A 136 -20.71 13.84 -15.46
C LYS A 136 -21.87 14.41 -16.26
N GLN A 137 -21.82 14.34 -17.59
CA GLN A 137 -22.93 14.75 -18.46
C GLN A 137 -24.15 13.85 -18.25
N LYS A 138 -23.96 12.53 -18.15
CA LYS A 138 -25.05 11.60 -17.88
C LYS A 138 -25.68 11.81 -16.49
N TYR A 139 -24.88 12.12 -15.47
CA TYR A 139 -25.34 12.37 -14.10
C TYR A 139 -25.98 13.74 -13.90
N ARG A 140 -25.54 14.77 -14.63
CA ARG A 140 -26.26 16.06 -14.68
C ARG A 140 -27.60 15.96 -15.43
N GLY A 141 -27.93 14.78 -15.94
CA GLY A 141 -28.96 14.58 -16.94
C GLY A 141 -28.54 15.24 -18.24
N TYR A 142 -29.12 14.80 -19.35
CA TYR A 142 -29.33 15.70 -20.48
C TYR A 142 -30.27 16.81 -20.00
N GLN A 143 -29.81 17.69 -19.10
CA GLN A 143 -30.27 19.05 -19.10
C GLN A 143 -29.72 19.57 -20.42
N LEU A 144 -30.55 19.49 -21.47
CA LEU A 144 -30.55 20.51 -22.51
C LEU A 144 -30.23 21.79 -21.77
N GLN A 145 -29.11 22.39 -22.13
CA GLN A 145 -28.65 23.64 -21.60
C GLN A 145 -29.75 24.64 -21.98
N GLN A 146 -30.80 24.68 -21.16
CA GLN A 146 -31.75 25.74 -21.10
C GLN A 146 -30.90 26.83 -20.48
N ASP A 147 -30.12 27.51 -21.31
CA ASP A 147 -29.66 28.86 -21.02
C ASP A 147 -30.92 29.60 -20.60
N ARG A 148 -31.15 29.62 -19.28
CA ARG A 148 -32.09 30.51 -18.63
C ARG A 148 -31.38 31.85 -18.43
N ASP A 149 -30.73 32.34 -19.48
CA ASP A 149 -30.87 33.75 -19.72
C ASP A 149 -32.25 33.88 -20.36
N GLU A 150 -33.15 34.61 -19.71
CA GLU A 150 -34.38 35.15 -20.32
C GLU A 150 -33.97 36.07 -21.48
N THR A 151 -33.44 35.47 -22.54
CA THR A 151 -33.25 36.09 -23.83
C THR A 151 -34.58 35.90 -24.54
N ASP A 152 -35.16 37.04 -24.89
CA ASP A 152 -36.46 37.19 -25.55
C ASP A 152 -36.33 36.69 -26.99
N TYR A 153 -36.09 35.38 -27.17
CA TYR A 153 -35.90 34.78 -28.48
C TYR A 153 -37.15 35.02 -29.33
N LEU A 154 -36.97 35.72 -30.45
CA LEU A 154 -38.08 36.05 -31.34
C LEU A 154 -38.68 34.81 -32.02
N TYR A 155 -37.89 33.73 -32.15
CA TYR A 155 -38.25 32.50 -32.84
C TYR A 155 -38.06 31.27 -31.92
N ASP A 156 -38.95 30.30 -32.05
CA ASP A 156 -38.93 29.03 -31.30
C ASP A 156 -37.99 28.00 -31.93
N ALA A 157 -37.77 28.07 -33.25
CA ALA A 157 -36.87 27.18 -33.97
C ALA A 157 -36.32 27.82 -35.25
N PHE A 158 -35.07 27.50 -35.57
CA PHE A 158 -34.49 27.74 -36.89
C PHE A 158 -34.60 26.48 -37.74
N ILE A 159 -35.14 26.61 -38.95
CA ILE A 159 -35.30 25.49 -39.88
C ILE A 159 -34.21 25.52 -40.94
N SER A 160 -33.36 24.48 -40.93
CA SER A 160 -32.38 24.20 -41.98
C SER A 160 -32.86 23.00 -42.80
N TYR A 161 -33.01 23.18 -44.10
CA TYR A 161 -33.51 22.16 -45.03
C TYR A 161 -32.73 22.22 -46.35
N ALA A 162 -32.70 21.10 -47.07
CA ALA A 162 -32.14 21.04 -48.41
C ALA A 162 -33.13 21.65 -49.42
N ASP A 163 -32.63 22.19 -50.54
CA ASP A 163 -33.49 22.79 -51.57
C ASP A 163 -34.51 21.80 -52.15
N GLU A 164 -34.18 20.50 -52.17
CA GLU A 164 -35.03 19.41 -52.62
C GLU A 164 -36.29 19.24 -51.75
N ASP A 165 -36.19 19.57 -50.45
CA ASP A 165 -37.28 19.42 -49.47
C ASP A 165 -38.15 20.68 -49.37
N GLN A 166 -37.89 21.70 -50.19
CA GLN A 166 -38.54 23.01 -50.06
C GLN A 166 -40.07 22.93 -50.17
N MET A 167 -40.63 22.13 -51.09
CA MET A 167 -42.09 22.02 -51.24
C MET A 167 -42.75 21.50 -49.96
N PHE A 168 -42.22 20.42 -49.39
CA PHE A 168 -42.72 19.86 -48.14
C PHE A 168 -42.61 20.87 -46.98
N VAL A 169 -41.45 21.54 -46.87
CA VAL A 169 -41.21 22.50 -45.80
C VAL A 169 -42.21 23.65 -45.86
N HIS A 170 -42.45 24.24 -47.03
CA HIS A 170 -43.35 25.39 -47.16
C HIS A 170 -44.83 25.02 -47.10
N ASP A 171 -45.24 23.94 -47.78
CA ASP A 171 -46.66 23.65 -47.97
C ASP A 171 -47.26 22.83 -46.83
N GLU A 172 -46.45 22.01 -46.15
CA GLU A 172 -46.92 21.15 -45.05
C GLU A 172 -46.33 21.55 -43.71
N MET A 173 -45.01 21.64 -43.60
CA MET A 173 -44.36 21.76 -42.29
C MET A 173 -44.58 23.14 -41.66
N ILE A 174 -44.29 24.22 -42.38
CA ILE A 174 -44.50 25.60 -41.89
C ILE A 174 -45.96 25.80 -41.52
N LYS A 175 -46.87 25.40 -42.43
CA LYS A 175 -48.31 25.54 -42.21
C LYS A 175 -48.75 24.82 -40.94
N ASN A 176 -48.32 23.58 -40.72
CA ASN A 176 -48.69 22.86 -39.51
C ASN A 176 -48.06 23.48 -38.25
N LEU A 177 -46.80 23.90 -38.28
CA LEU A 177 -46.10 24.41 -37.09
C LEU A 177 -46.51 25.84 -36.71
N GLU A 178 -46.66 26.75 -37.68
CA GLU A 178 -47.07 28.13 -37.44
C GLU A 178 -48.58 28.23 -37.20
N ASP A 179 -49.42 27.59 -38.03
CA ASP A 179 -50.88 27.76 -37.92
C ASP A 179 -51.49 26.92 -36.79
N LYS A 180 -51.07 25.66 -36.65
CA LYS A 180 -51.70 24.71 -35.70
C LYS A 180 -51.06 24.76 -34.31
N TYR A 181 -49.75 24.98 -34.24
CA TYR A 181 -49.01 25.00 -32.98
C TYR A 181 -48.53 26.40 -32.56
N SER A 182 -48.79 27.42 -33.38
CA SER A 182 -48.45 28.83 -33.08
C SER A 182 -46.96 29.04 -32.78
N MET A 183 -46.08 28.24 -33.38
CA MET A 183 -44.63 28.40 -33.28
C MET A 183 -44.13 29.48 -34.23
N LYS A 184 -43.17 30.30 -33.81
CA LYS A 184 -42.47 31.26 -34.66
C LYS A 184 -41.21 30.62 -35.24
N LEU A 185 -41.19 30.39 -36.55
CA LEU A 185 -40.05 29.76 -37.21
C LEU A 185 -39.15 30.79 -37.89
N CYS A 186 -37.84 30.61 -37.80
CA CYS A 186 -36.87 31.38 -38.57
C CYS A 186 -36.40 30.54 -39.78
N LEU A 187 -36.57 31.05 -41.00
CA LEU A 187 -36.18 30.36 -42.22
C LEU A 187 -35.15 31.14 -43.03
N HIS A 188 -34.14 30.42 -43.53
CA HIS A 188 -33.06 31.01 -44.29
C HIS A 188 -33.47 31.66 -45.63
N LYS A 189 -34.62 31.30 -46.21
CA LYS A 189 -35.13 31.93 -47.45
C LYS A 189 -36.13 33.08 -47.20
N ARG A 190 -36.70 33.17 -45.99
CA ARG A 190 -37.76 34.13 -45.64
C ARG A 190 -37.21 35.30 -44.82
N ASP A 191 -36.39 34.99 -43.81
CA ASP A 191 -36.07 35.94 -42.73
C ASP A 191 -34.63 36.48 -42.80
N PHE A 192 -33.83 35.96 -43.73
CA PHE A 192 -32.42 36.30 -43.87
C PHE A 192 -32.23 37.56 -44.72
N THR A 193 -31.27 38.39 -44.32
CA THR A 193 -30.92 39.60 -45.09
C THR A 193 -30.10 39.19 -46.34
N PRO A 194 -30.54 39.56 -47.56
CA PRO A 194 -29.79 39.28 -48.77
C PRO A 194 -28.37 39.85 -48.72
N GLY A 195 -27.38 39.10 -49.22
CA GLY A 195 -25.98 39.52 -49.26
C GLY A 195 -25.14 39.18 -48.02
N LYS A 196 -25.71 38.54 -46.99
CA LYS A 196 -24.98 37.93 -45.87
C LYS A 196 -24.96 36.42 -45.97
N ASP A 197 -23.93 35.78 -45.43
CA ASP A 197 -23.81 34.32 -45.42
C ASP A 197 -24.83 33.67 -44.47
N ILE A 198 -25.12 32.39 -44.71
CA ILE A 198 -26.17 31.65 -44.00
C ILE A 198 -25.82 31.46 -42.52
N ALA A 199 -24.54 31.24 -42.19
CA ALA A 199 -24.10 31.04 -40.81
C ALA A 199 -24.20 32.33 -40.00
N GLY A 200 -23.76 33.45 -40.59
CA GLY A 200 -23.88 34.78 -40.00
C GLY A 200 -25.34 35.22 -39.82
N ASN A 201 -26.19 35.03 -40.83
CA ASN A 201 -27.61 35.37 -40.70
C ASN A 201 -28.33 34.49 -39.68
N GLY A 202 -28.05 33.18 -39.62
CA GLY A 202 -28.66 32.29 -38.63
C GLY A 202 -28.38 32.72 -37.20
N TYR A 203 -27.12 33.11 -36.92
CA TYR A 203 -26.73 33.61 -35.60
C TYR A 203 -27.31 35.01 -35.30
N HIS A 204 -27.32 35.93 -36.25
CA HIS A 204 -27.74 37.32 -35.97
C HIS A 204 -29.26 37.57 -36.06
N LYS A 205 -30.01 36.76 -36.81
CA LYS A 205 -31.45 36.96 -37.03
C LYS A 205 -32.34 35.97 -36.30
N CYS A 206 -31.88 34.74 -36.10
CA CYS A 206 -32.71 33.71 -35.45
C CYS A 206 -32.35 33.51 -33.97
N HIS A 207 -31.19 33.99 -33.53
CA HIS A 207 -30.68 33.80 -32.17
C HIS A 207 -30.57 35.12 -31.37
N SER A 208 -30.91 36.26 -31.98
CA SER A 208 -31.05 37.57 -31.28
C SER A 208 -32.53 37.88 -31.05
#